data_AF-A0A1Y6CRI7-F1
#
_entry.id   AF-A0A1Y6CRI7-F1
#
_cell.length_a   1.000
_cell.length_b   1.000
_cell.length_c   1.000
_cell.angle_alpha   90.00
_cell.angle_beta   90.00
_cell.angle_gamma   90.00
#
_symmetry.space_group_name_H-M   'P 1'
#
loop_
_entity.id
_entity.type
_entity.pdbx_description
1 polymer ?
#
loop_
_entity_poly.entity_id
_entity_poly.type
_entity_poly.pdbx_seq_one_letter_code
_entity_poly.pdbx_strand_id
1 'polypeptide(L)' 'FRFANAAADPVDLADVNTDCFIVDDQTVAATDGAGTRSVAGKVRDVDQLGVWVEIL' A
#
# COMPACT_ATOMS: atom_id res chain seq x y z
N PHE A 1 1.80 -2.90 10.07
CA PHE A 1 2.25 -1.50 10.26
C PHE A 1 1.36 -0.58 9.43
N ARG A 2 1.16 0.68 9.83
CA ARG A 2 0.33 1.62 9.05
C ARG A 2 1.18 2.57 8.24
N PHE A 3 0.88 2.68 6.96
CA PHE A 3 1.53 3.60 6.01
C PHE A 3 0.53 4.66 5.54
N ALA A 4 1.06 5.79 5.06
CA ALA A 4 0.29 6.76 4.31
C ALA A 4 -0.14 6.15 2.97
N ASN A 5 -1.27 6.61 2.46
CA ASN A 5 -1.81 6.17 1.19
C ASN A 5 -1.40 7.13 0.07
N ALA A 6 -0.87 6.62 -1.04
CA ALA A 6 -0.45 7.45 -2.15
C ALA A 6 -1.64 8.17 -2.80
N ALA A 7 -1.58 9.50 -2.93
CA ALA A 7 -2.70 10.28 -3.48
C ALA A 7 -2.98 10.02 -4.96
N ALA A 8 -1.94 9.70 -5.74
CA ALA A 8 -2.06 9.46 -7.19
C ALA A 8 -2.33 7.99 -7.55
N ASP A 9 -2.11 7.08 -6.59
CA ASP A 9 -2.24 5.63 -6.78
C ASP A 9 -2.66 4.97 -5.46
N PRO A 10 -3.86 5.30 -4.95
CA PRO A 10 -4.28 4.90 -3.63
C PRO A 10 -4.60 3.41 -3.56
N VAL A 11 -4.25 2.78 -2.45
CA VAL A 11 -4.76 1.47 -2.03
C VAL A 11 -6.19 1.65 -1.50
N ASP A 12 -7.13 0.88 -2.03
CA ASP A 12 -8.53 0.93 -1.63
C ASP A 12 -8.94 -0.30 -0.80
N LEU A 13 -10.12 -0.25 -0.18
CA LEU A 13 -10.71 -1.41 0.51
C LEU A 13 -10.89 -2.62 -0.42
N ALA A 14 -10.96 -2.40 -1.73
CA ALA A 14 -10.99 -3.46 -2.73
C ALA A 14 -9.68 -4.26 -2.83
N ASP A 15 -8.57 -3.68 -2.37
CA ASP A 15 -7.22 -4.27 -2.41
C ASP A 15 -6.91 -5.10 -1.16
N VAL A 16 -7.85 -5.23 -0.22
CA VAL A 16 -7.62 -6.05 0.98
C VAL A 16 -7.30 -7.50 0.59
N ASN A 17 -6.21 -8.03 1.16
CA ASN A 17 -5.56 -9.31 0.86
C ASN A 17 -4.71 -9.35 -0.42
N THR A 18 -4.59 -8.25 -1.17
CA THR A 18 -3.62 -8.12 -2.27
C THR A 18 -2.31 -7.51 -1.77
N ASP A 19 -1.30 -7.52 -2.63
CA ASP A 19 0.00 -6.92 -2.34
C ASP A 19 -0.04 -5.42 -2.68
N CYS A 20 0.56 -4.59 -1.83
CA CYS A 20 0.78 -3.17 -2.07
C CYS A 20 2.27 -2.86 -2.20
N PHE A 21 2.61 -1.67 -2.71
CA PHE A 21 3.95 -1.37 -3.18
C PHE A 21 4.53 -0.11 -2.52
N ILE A 22 5.84 -0.13 -2.26
CA ILE A 22 6.56 0.96 -1.60
C ILE A 22 6.72 2.14 -2.57
N VAL A 23 6.30 3.33 -2.13
CA VAL A 23 6.59 4.60 -2.82
C VAL A 23 7.78 5.30 -2.18
N ASP A 24 7.78 5.40 -0.85
CA ASP A 24 8.83 6.00 -0.02
C ASP A 24 8.85 5.36 1.38
N ASP A 25 9.55 5.96 2.34
CA ASP A 25 9.72 5.44 3.70
C ASP A 25 8.44 5.44 4.55
N GLN A 26 7.38 6.12 4.11
CA GLN A 26 6.12 6.17 4.84
C GLN A 26 4.86 5.99 3.98
N THR A 27 4.99 5.80 2.66
CA THR A 27 3.86 5.76 1.72
C THR A 27 3.83 4.47 0.90
N VAL A 28 2.63 3.91 0.75
CA VAL A 28 2.37 2.76 -0.14
C VAL A 28 1.34 3.11 -1.22
N ALA A 29 1.40 2.34 -2.32
CA ALA A 29 0.53 2.47 -3.48
C ALA A 29 -0.08 1.13 -3.90
N ALA A 30 -1.18 1.18 -4.65
CA ALA A 30 -1.87 -0.02 -5.14
C ALA A 30 -1.10 -0.73 -6.26
N THR A 31 -0.32 0.00 -7.08
CA THR A 31 0.39 -0.59 -8.22
C THR A 31 1.92 -0.57 -8.07
N ASP A 32 2.56 -1.49 -8.80
CA ASP A 32 4.02 -1.67 -8.81
C ASP A 32 4.79 -0.59 -9.60
N GLY A 33 4.09 0.41 -10.15
CA GLY A 33 4.69 1.46 -10.96
C GLY A 33 5.39 0.93 -12.21
N ALA A 34 4.77 -0.03 -12.91
CA ALA A 34 5.34 -0.73 -14.06
C ALA A 34 6.63 -1.51 -13.70
N GLY A 35 6.61 -2.18 -12.56
CA GLY A 35 7.70 -3.03 -12.06
C GLY A 35 8.88 -2.27 -11.41
N THR A 36 8.70 -1.00 -11.06
CA THR A 36 9.76 -0.18 -10.43
C THR A 36 9.70 -0.17 -8.91
N ARG A 37 8.56 -0.57 -8.31
CA ARG A 37 8.34 -0.59 -6.87
C ARG A 37 8.43 -2.00 -6.32
N SER A 38 9.06 -2.12 -5.15
CA SER A 38 9.05 -3.37 -4.39
C SER A 38 7.73 -3.54 -3.63
N VAL A 39 7.36 -4.79 -3.37
CA VAL A 39 6.21 -5.13 -2.53
C VAL A 39 6.49 -4.66 -1.09
N ALA A 40 5.58 -3.88 -0.53
CA ALA A 40 5.62 -3.47 0.88
C ALA A 40 5.06 -4.56 1.80
N GLY A 41 4.06 -5.30 1.33
CA GLY A 41 3.40 -6.37 2.06
C GLY A 41 1.94 -6.52 1.64
N LYS A 42 1.17 -7.25 2.45
CA LYS A 42 -0.26 -7.49 2.19
C LYS A 42 -1.14 -6.45 2.85
N VAL A 43 -2.11 -5.92 2.10
CA VAL A 43 -3.11 -5.00 2.63
C VAL A 43 -4.07 -5.78 3.53
N ARG A 44 -4.31 -5.26 4.73
CA ARG A 44 -5.26 -5.85 5.70
C ARG A 44 -6.45 -4.96 6.00
N ASP A 45 -6.26 -3.65 5.95
CA ASP A 45 -7.34 -2.68 6.09
C ASP A 45 -6.91 -1.33 5.50
N VAL A 46 -7.89 -0.48 5.17
CA VAL A 46 -7.68 0.90 4.74
C VAL A 46 -8.65 1.80 5.51
N ASP A 47 -8.11 2.80 6.20
CA ASP A 47 -8.89 3.79 6.94
C ASP A 47 -8.54 5.21 6.51
N GLN A 48 -9.22 6.21 7.10
CA GLN A 48 -9.00 7.62 6.78
C GLN A 48 -7.57 8.12 7.08
N LEU A 49 -6.82 7.39 7.91
CA LEU A 49 -5.47 7.74 8.31
C LEU A 49 -4.40 7.00 7.49
N GLY A 50 -4.76 5.96 6.75
CA GLY A 50 -3.85 5.28 5.83
C GLY A 50 -4.16 3.79 5.60
N VAL A 51 -3.12 3.04 5.24
CA VAL A 51 -3.19 1.64 4.83
C VAL A 51 -2.51 0.77 5.89
N TRP A 52 -3.22 -0.25 6.38
CA TRP A 52 -2.68 -1.24 7.29
C TRP A 52 -2.08 -2.40 6.49
N VAL A 53 -0.77 -2.58 6.61
CA VAL A 53 0.01 -3.56 5.85
C VAL A 53 0.61 -4.59 6.80
N GLU A 54 0.43 -5.87 6.49
CA GLU A 54 1.18 -6.97 7.08
C GLU A 54 2.53 -7.10 6.35
N ILE A 55 3.61 -6.84 7.07
CA ILE A 55 4.99 -6.94 6.58
C ILE A 55 5.50 -8.34 6.96
N LEU A 56 6.05 -9.07 5.99
CA LEU A 56 6.73 -10.37 6.19
C LEU A 56 8.24 -10.19 6.31
#